data_AF-A0A8J7SNN4-F1
#
_entry.id   AF-A0A8J7SNN4-F1
#
_cell.length_a   1.000
_cell.length_b   1.000
_cell.length_c   1.000
_cell.angle_alpha   90.00
_cell.angle_beta   90.00
_cell.angle_gamma   90.00
#
_symmetry.space_group_name_H-M   'P 1'
#
loop_
_entity.id
_entity.type
_entity.pdbx_description
1 polymer ?
#
loop_
_entity_poly.entity_id
_entity_poly.type
_entity_poly.pdbx_seq_one_letter_code
_entity_poly.pdbx_strand_id
1 'polypeptide(L)'
;MGYPINTVDDDFGFIINSEQTHGYFSSNRKGKGGDDIYTFTKLSVTIEIRVYDEETNMPIEAADVFTPCSEVQNFLTTQDGIVIMELPLNKACDFAAEKLGYQPNSIRLSSKDEPPGKTLYVRIPLKLECIFSISGTIVDGLTNAPVDSALVRMRSFCGNEEDELSMYTDAEGKYLFRDVREDCDIRVTVEKPGFTKGSVTFKTGTECGTNVVGIDSGGAIVQSIPLYCYGPLCEQDTSAGGGNGGDPDVRPEDCVTDSVYLEEGVVRVEYCDGSAKEIGTDNRIVDISKEGKRTERPDPGKAKLINIYYDYDKANIRRDA
;
A
#
# COMPACT_ATOMS: atom_id res chain seq x y z
N MET A 1 12.21 6.54 -49.42
CA MET A 1 12.77 7.27 -48.26
C MET A 1 11.59 7.75 -47.41
N GLY A 2 11.83 8.26 -46.19
CA GLY A 2 10.75 8.81 -45.34
C GLY A 2 10.69 10.34 -45.37
N TYR A 3 9.53 10.90 -45.05
CA TYR A 3 9.37 12.34 -44.77
C TYR A 3 10.27 12.73 -43.56
N PRO A 4 10.89 13.93 -43.52
CA PRO A 4 10.77 15.06 -44.45
C PRO A 4 11.71 15.00 -45.66
N ILE A 5 12.59 13.99 -45.75
CA ILE A 5 13.54 13.88 -46.87
C ILE A 5 12.86 13.38 -48.14
N ASN A 6 11.79 12.60 -48.04
CA ASN A 6 10.95 12.15 -49.16
C ASN A 6 9.69 13.02 -49.27
N THR A 7 9.53 13.73 -50.37
CA THR A 7 8.35 14.56 -50.69
C THR A 7 7.48 13.85 -51.73
N VAL A 8 6.56 14.60 -52.34
CA VAL A 8 5.70 14.18 -53.46
C VAL A 8 6.42 14.24 -54.81
N ASP A 9 7.63 14.80 -54.84
CA ASP A 9 8.50 14.86 -56.01
C ASP A 9 9.31 13.54 -56.12
N ASP A 10 10.03 13.34 -57.22
CA ASP A 10 10.86 12.15 -57.42
C ASP A 10 12.20 12.30 -56.69
N ASP A 11 12.27 11.74 -55.47
CA ASP A 11 13.48 11.70 -54.64
C ASP A 11 14.15 10.33 -54.73
N PHE A 12 15.36 10.28 -55.27
CA PHE A 12 16.07 9.03 -55.53
C PHE A 12 17.56 9.12 -55.16
N GLY A 13 18.08 8.04 -54.56
CA GLY A 13 19.45 7.99 -54.07
C GLY A 13 19.66 8.83 -52.80
N PHE A 14 20.09 8.18 -51.73
CA PHE A 14 20.37 8.81 -50.44
C PHE A 14 21.67 8.24 -49.89
N ILE A 15 22.54 9.11 -49.41
CA ILE A 15 23.75 8.75 -48.70
C ILE A 15 23.92 9.66 -47.50
N ILE A 16 24.32 9.09 -46.38
CA ILE A 16 24.65 9.83 -45.17
C ILE A 16 26.04 9.40 -44.71
N ASN A 17 26.78 10.32 -44.10
CA ASN A 17 28.09 10.01 -43.53
C ASN A 17 27.97 9.00 -42.38
N SER A 18 29.09 8.38 -42.01
CA SER A 18 29.16 7.39 -40.92
C SER A 18 28.69 7.94 -39.57
N GLU A 19 28.83 9.25 -39.35
CA GLU A 19 28.39 9.95 -38.13
C GLU A 19 26.90 10.31 -38.16
N GLN A 20 26.19 10.06 -39.26
CA GLN A 20 24.79 10.39 -39.46
C GLN A 20 24.44 11.88 -39.28
N THR A 21 25.41 12.78 -39.53
CA THR A 21 25.26 14.23 -39.35
C THR A 21 25.02 14.99 -40.66
N HIS A 22 25.55 14.49 -41.78
CA HIS A 22 25.50 15.13 -43.08
C HIS A 22 25.29 14.11 -44.19
N GLY A 23 24.58 14.49 -45.23
CA GLY A 23 24.34 13.60 -46.35
C GLY A 23 23.92 14.31 -47.61
N TYR A 24 23.75 13.50 -48.66
CA TYR A 24 23.28 13.94 -49.96
C TYR A 24 22.06 13.11 -50.36
N PHE A 25 21.14 13.73 -51.09
CA PHE A 25 20.06 13.04 -51.78
C PHE A 25 19.89 13.62 -53.18
N SER A 26 19.44 12.82 -54.14
CA SER A 26 19.10 13.32 -55.47
C SER A 26 17.59 13.48 -55.59
N SER A 27 17.16 14.50 -56.32
CA SER A 27 15.74 14.82 -56.43
C SER A 27 15.47 15.65 -57.68
N ASN A 28 14.26 15.51 -58.24
CA ASN A 28 13.75 16.40 -59.28
C ASN A 28 12.93 17.59 -58.75
N ARG A 29 13.03 17.86 -57.45
CA ARG A 29 12.52 19.09 -56.82
C ARG A 29 13.00 20.32 -57.57
N LYS A 30 12.32 21.45 -57.33
CA LYS A 30 12.68 22.75 -57.91
C LYS A 30 14.13 23.13 -57.56
N GLY A 31 15.04 22.79 -58.45
CA GLY A 31 16.45 23.10 -58.39
C GLY A 31 16.91 23.82 -59.66
N LYS A 32 18.17 23.60 -60.04
CA LYS A 32 18.80 24.19 -61.23
C LYS A 32 18.73 23.27 -62.45
N GLY A 33 18.69 21.95 -62.25
CA GLY A 33 18.52 20.92 -63.26
C GLY A 33 17.24 20.12 -63.01
N GLY A 34 16.81 19.34 -64.02
CA GLY A 34 15.67 18.43 -63.84
C GLY A 34 15.91 17.39 -62.76
N ASP A 35 17.17 16.94 -62.59
CA ASP A 35 17.63 16.05 -61.53
C ASP A 35 18.86 16.69 -60.86
N ASP A 36 18.75 17.05 -59.59
CA ASP A 36 19.81 17.72 -58.84
C ASP A 36 20.26 16.91 -57.61
N ILE A 37 21.50 17.15 -57.17
CA ILE A 37 22.03 16.62 -55.91
C ILE A 37 21.94 17.70 -54.83
N TYR A 38 21.22 17.39 -53.76
CA TYR A 38 21.05 18.24 -52.59
C TYR A 38 21.91 17.74 -51.44
N THR A 39 22.33 18.65 -50.55
CA THR A 39 22.99 18.33 -49.28
C THR A 39 22.04 18.64 -48.13
N PHE A 40 22.15 17.88 -47.05
CA PHE A 40 21.44 18.17 -45.80
C PHE A 40 22.35 17.97 -44.58
N THR A 41 21.99 18.63 -43.49
CA THR A 41 22.58 18.47 -42.17
C THR A 41 21.48 18.05 -41.20
N LYS A 42 21.74 17.01 -40.39
CA LYS A 42 20.85 16.59 -39.31
C LYS A 42 20.75 17.72 -38.28
N LEU A 43 19.54 18.10 -37.86
CA LEU A 43 19.31 19.18 -36.87
C LEU A 43 18.70 18.62 -35.58
N SER A 44 19.08 17.41 -35.22
CA SER A 44 18.66 16.70 -34.02
C SER A 44 19.82 15.93 -33.39
N VAL A 45 19.65 15.62 -32.11
CA VAL A 45 20.40 14.59 -31.39
C VAL A 45 19.56 13.31 -31.33
N THR A 46 20.23 12.18 -31.22
CA THR A 46 19.58 10.91 -30.92
C THR A 46 19.49 10.76 -29.41
N ILE A 47 18.32 10.44 -28.87
CA ILE A 47 18.10 10.16 -27.45
C ILE A 47 17.87 8.67 -27.29
N GLU A 48 18.70 8.03 -26.48
CA GLU A 48 18.49 6.67 -26.01
C GLU A 48 17.96 6.71 -24.56
N ILE A 49 16.72 6.30 -24.38
CA ILE A 49 16.04 6.29 -23.09
C ILE A 49 16.06 4.85 -22.58
N ARG A 50 16.59 4.65 -21.38
CA ARG A 50 16.59 3.37 -20.67
C ARG A 50 15.72 3.46 -19.43
N VAL A 51 14.64 2.67 -19.40
CA VAL A 51 13.75 2.52 -18.25
C VAL A 51 14.11 1.23 -17.51
N TYR A 52 14.24 1.31 -16.20
CA TYR A 52 14.71 0.20 -15.38
C TYR A 52 14.12 0.26 -13.97
N ASP A 53 14.05 -0.90 -13.33
CA ASP A 53 13.63 -1.05 -11.95
C ASP A 53 14.70 -0.46 -11.02
N GLU A 54 14.30 0.47 -10.15
CA GLU A 54 15.24 1.25 -9.32
C GLU A 54 16.06 0.37 -8.36
N GLU A 55 15.43 -0.66 -7.80
CA GLU A 55 16.04 -1.54 -6.80
C GLU A 55 16.95 -2.58 -7.48
N THR A 56 16.40 -3.31 -8.43
CA THR A 56 17.08 -4.46 -9.06
C THR A 56 18.00 -4.05 -10.21
N ASN A 57 17.89 -2.82 -10.70
CA ASN A 57 18.56 -2.31 -11.90
C ASN A 57 18.24 -3.09 -13.19
N MET A 58 17.21 -3.93 -13.18
CA MET A 58 16.78 -4.71 -14.35
C MET A 58 16.00 -3.83 -15.34
N PRO A 59 16.15 -4.04 -16.66
CA PRO A 59 15.37 -3.31 -17.65
C PRO A 59 13.88 -3.60 -17.54
N ILE A 60 13.04 -2.59 -17.79
CA ILE A 60 11.58 -2.75 -17.80
C ILE A 60 11.09 -2.72 -19.24
N GLU A 61 10.59 -3.87 -19.71
CA GLU A 61 9.95 -4.01 -21.02
C GLU A 61 8.53 -3.44 -21.04
N ALA A 62 8.13 -2.89 -22.19
CA ALA A 62 6.79 -2.35 -22.43
C ALA A 62 6.34 -1.37 -21.35
N ALA A 63 7.26 -0.54 -20.87
CA ALA A 63 6.94 0.69 -20.15
C ALA A 63 6.58 1.76 -21.19
N ASP A 64 5.56 2.56 -20.88
CA ASP A 64 5.17 3.69 -21.71
C ASP A 64 6.09 4.87 -21.40
N VAL A 65 6.64 5.48 -22.45
CA VAL A 65 7.50 6.66 -22.37
C VAL A 65 6.84 7.81 -23.10
N PHE A 66 6.72 8.95 -22.42
CA PHE A 66 6.04 10.14 -22.88
C PHE A 66 6.98 11.34 -22.85
N THR A 67 6.87 12.21 -23.85
CA THR A 67 7.55 13.51 -23.84
C THR A 67 6.75 14.54 -24.64
N PRO A 68 6.59 15.78 -24.14
CA PRO A 68 5.88 16.83 -24.86
C PRO A 68 6.65 17.32 -26.11
N CYS A 69 7.90 16.87 -26.28
CA CYS A 69 8.76 17.25 -27.39
C CYS A 69 8.64 16.33 -28.62
N SER A 70 7.81 15.30 -28.54
CA SER A 70 7.52 14.37 -29.62
C SER A 70 6.07 14.54 -30.09
N GLU A 71 5.84 14.36 -31.39
CA GLU A 71 4.47 14.23 -31.94
C GLU A 71 3.88 12.84 -31.68
N VAL A 72 4.75 11.84 -31.44
CA VAL A 72 4.34 10.50 -31.05
C VAL A 72 3.84 10.56 -29.60
N GLN A 73 2.59 10.14 -29.38
CA GLN A 73 1.95 10.20 -28.06
C GLN A 73 2.69 9.37 -27.02
N ASN A 74 3.04 8.13 -27.34
CA ASN A 74 3.75 7.23 -26.45
C ASN A 74 4.71 6.31 -27.20
N PHE A 75 5.81 5.96 -26.54
CA PHE A 75 6.74 4.94 -26.98
C PHE A 75 6.69 3.78 -26.00
N LEU A 76 6.87 2.54 -26.49
CA LEU A 76 7.02 1.37 -25.63
C LEU A 76 8.49 0.95 -25.60
N THR A 77 9.00 0.70 -24.40
CA THR A 77 10.34 0.14 -24.24
C THR A 77 10.40 -1.28 -24.79
N THR A 78 11.55 -1.60 -25.39
CA THR A 78 11.90 -2.96 -25.83
C THR A 78 12.18 -3.89 -24.63
N GLN A 79 12.45 -5.18 -24.88
CA GLN A 79 12.89 -6.15 -23.87
C GLN A 79 14.13 -5.70 -23.08
N ASP A 80 14.98 -4.86 -23.68
CA ASP A 80 16.18 -4.30 -23.05
C ASP A 80 15.88 -3.00 -22.27
N GLY A 81 14.61 -2.60 -22.19
CA GLY A 81 14.15 -1.39 -21.51
C GLY A 81 14.44 -0.11 -22.29
N ILE A 82 14.70 -0.21 -23.60
CA ILE A 82 15.21 0.90 -24.41
C ILE A 82 14.14 1.45 -25.36
N VAL A 83 14.10 2.79 -25.46
CA VAL A 83 13.45 3.57 -26.52
C VAL A 83 14.51 4.47 -27.18
N ILE A 84 14.49 4.57 -28.51
CA ILE A 84 15.34 5.49 -29.26
C ILE A 84 14.46 6.49 -29.99
N MET A 85 14.75 7.78 -29.85
CA MET A 85 14.05 8.85 -30.54
C MET A 85 14.97 9.99 -30.94
N GLU A 86 14.48 10.89 -31.79
CA GLU A 86 15.22 12.08 -32.24
C GLU A 86 14.68 13.31 -31.53
N LEU A 87 15.58 14.12 -30.95
CA LEU A 87 15.22 15.39 -30.32
C LEU A 87 15.86 16.55 -31.09
N PRO A 88 15.09 17.57 -31.53
CA PRO A 88 15.66 18.76 -32.16
C PRO A 88 16.71 19.43 -31.28
N LEU A 89 17.71 20.07 -31.91
CA LEU A 89 18.73 20.83 -31.20
C LEU A 89 18.14 21.98 -30.38
N ASN A 90 18.84 22.36 -29.31
CA ASN A 90 18.47 23.48 -28.43
C ASN A 90 17.06 23.38 -27.82
N LYS A 91 16.59 22.15 -27.58
CA LYS A 91 15.35 21.88 -26.85
C LYS A 91 15.65 21.24 -25.50
N ALA A 92 14.88 21.63 -24.49
CA ALA A 92 14.86 20.99 -23.18
C ALA A 92 13.49 20.33 -22.98
N CYS A 93 13.51 19.05 -22.62
CA CYS A 93 12.34 18.20 -22.59
C CYS A 93 12.36 17.33 -21.35
N ASP A 94 11.17 17.11 -20.80
CA ASP A 94 10.95 16.14 -19.75
C ASP A 94 10.55 14.81 -20.43
N PHE A 95 11.16 13.72 -19.96
CA PHE A 95 10.90 12.35 -20.41
C PHE A 95 10.31 11.60 -19.23
N ALA A 96 9.01 11.33 -19.29
CA ALA A 96 8.30 10.57 -18.27
C ALA A 96 8.17 9.12 -18.70
N ALA A 97 8.26 8.19 -17.75
CA ALA A 97 7.97 6.78 -17.97
C ALA A 97 6.97 6.25 -16.95
N GLU A 98 6.08 5.37 -17.41
CA GLU A 98 5.05 4.73 -16.61
C GLU A 98 5.00 3.23 -16.91
N LYS A 99 4.72 2.43 -15.88
CA LYS A 99 4.47 1.00 -15.99
C LYS A 99 3.49 0.59 -14.90
N LEU A 100 2.50 -0.23 -15.22
CA LEU A 100 1.57 -0.77 -14.21
C LEU A 100 2.35 -1.46 -13.08
N GLY A 101 2.03 -1.11 -11.83
CA GLY A 101 2.71 -1.62 -10.64
C GLY A 101 3.99 -0.88 -10.27
N TYR A 102 4.32 0.21 -10.97
CA TYR A 102 5.43 1.09 -10.65
C TYR A 102 4.96 2.53 -10.47
N GLN A 103 5.63 3.27 -9.58
CA GLN A 103 5.46 4.71 -9.47
C GLN A 103 6.07 5.40 -10.70
N PRO A 104 5.34 6.35 -11.33
CA PRO A 104 5.85 7.05 -12.51
C PRO A 104 7.02 7.96 -12.15
N ASN A 105 7.96 8.12 -13.08
CA ASN A 105 9.12 9.01 -12.89
C ASN A 105 9.40 9.82 -14.16
N SER A 106 10.04 10.99 -14.00
CA SER A 106 10.35 11.90 -15.09
C SER A 106 11.75 12.51 -14.97
N ILE A 107 12.49 12.49 -16.07
CA ILE A 107 13.85 13.03 -16.17
C ILE A 107 13.90 14.13 -17.22
N ARG A 108 14.47 15.28 -16.85
CA ARG A 108 14.69 16.41 -17.76
C ARG A 108 16.05 16.30 -18.45
N LEU A 109 16.06 16.44 -19.77
CA LEU A 109 17.29 16.53 -20.56
C LEU A 109 17.20 17.64 -21.61
N SER A 110 18.34 18.27 -21.90
CA SER A 110 18.47 19.38 -22.84
C SER A 110 19.49 19.05 -23.94
N SER A 111 19.12 19.26 -25.19
CA SER A 111 20.01 19.20 -26.37
C SER A 111 20.70 20.53 -26.66
N LYS A 112 20.68 21.46 -25.69
CA LYS A 112 21.33 22.76 -25.82
C LYS A 112 22.84 22.59 -25.99
N ASP A 113 23.39 23.28 -26.98
CA ASP A 113 24.82 23.30 -27.31
C ASP A 113 25.38 21.93 -27.74
N GLU A 114 24.51 20.95 -28.02
CA GLU A 114 24.93 19.63 -28.49
C GLU A 114 25.10 19.59 -30.01
N PRO A 115 26.13 18.91 -30.54
CA PRO A 115 26.33 18.81 -31.97
C PRO A 115 25.26 17.91 -32.61
N PRO A 116 24.87 18.19 -33.87
CA PRO A 116 24.10 17.28 -34.71
C PRO A 116 24.52 15.81 -34.57
N GLY A 117 23.56 14.91 -34.48
CA GLY A 117 23.78 13.45 -34.49
C GLY A 117 24.44 12.87 -33.24
N LYS A 118 24.77 13.67 -32.22
CA LYS A 118 25.23 13.13 -30.94
C LYS A 118 24.13 12.26 -30.31
N THR A 119 24.54 11.14 -29.72
CA THR A 119 23.66 10.33 -28.87
C THR A 119 23.74 10.82 -27.43
N LEU A 120 22.59 11.12 -26.84
CA LEU A 120 22.42 11.42 -25.41
C LEU A 120 21.65 10.28 -24.75
N TYR A 121 21.97 10.02 -23.48
CA TYR A 121 21.39 8.91 -22.74
C TYR A 121 20.52 9.45 -21.60
N VAL A 122 19.29 8.97 -21.51
CA VAL A 122 18.36 9.24 -20.42
C VAL A 122 18.14 7.94 -19.67
N ARG A 123 18.32 7.95 -18.35
CA ARG A 123 18.09 6.79 -17.48
C ARG A 123 16.94 7.11 -16.54
N ILE A 124 15.80 6.44 -16.69
CA ILE A 124 14.61 6.66 -15.87
C ILE A 124 14.42 5.46 -14.93
N PRO A 125 14.77 5.58 -13.64
CA PRO A 125 14.45 4.55 -12.66
C PRO A 125 12.96 4.59 -12.31
N LEU A 126 12.30 3.44 -12.27
CA LEU A 126 10.94 3.30 -11.74
C LEU A 126 10.98 2.51 -10.44
N LYS A 127 10.34 3.03 -9.39
CA LYS A 127 10.17 2.35 -8.11
C LYS A 127 8.93 1.47 -8.17
N LEU A 128 9.03 0.20 -7.74
CA LEU A 128 7.87 -0.67 -7.64
C LEU A 128 6.85 -0.07 -6.64
N GLU A 129 5.58 -0.03 -7.03
CA GLU A 129 4.51 0.48 -6.18
C GLU A 129 4.14 -0.57 -5.12
N CYS A 130 4.37 -0.24 -3.85
CA CYS A 130 4.03 -1.13 -2.74
C CYS A 130 2.57 -0.95 -2.35
N ILE A 131 1.77 -1.98 -2.63
CA ILE A 131 0.39 -2.12 -2.18
C ILE A 131 0.27 -3.15 -1.07
N PHE A 132 -0.53 -2.83 -0.07
CA PHE A 132 -0.80 -3.65 1.11
C PHE A 132 -2.25 -4.11 1.11
N SER A 133 -2.49 -5.22 1.79
CA SER A 133 -3.85 -5.62 2.14
C SER A 133 -4.05 -5.49 3.64
N ILE A 134 -5.21 -5.02 4.04
CA ILE A 134 -5.57 -4.84 5.45
C ILE A 134 -6.73 -5.77 5.72
N SER A 135 -6.55 -6.72 6.61
CA SER A 135 -7.55 -7.72 6.93
C SER A 135 -7.65 -7.93 8.42
N GLY A 136 -8.70 -8.61 8.84
CA GLY A 136 -8.84 -8.94 10.24
C GLY A 136 -10.11 -9.71 10.52
N THR A 137 -10.38 -9.89 11.80
CA THR A 137 -11.57 -10.57 12.28
C THR A 137 -12.15 -9.80 13.45
N ILE A 138 -13.44 -9.56 13.40
CA ILE A 138 -14.21 -8.91 14.45
C ILE A 138 -14.84 -10.01 15.29
N VAL A 139 -14.58 -9.96 16.58
CA VAL A 139 -15.11 -10.92 17.55
C VAL A 139 -15.83 -10.19 18.67
N ASP A 140 -16.75 -10.88 19.33
CA ASP A 140 -17.34 -10.40 20.57
C ASP A 140 -16.29 -10.53 21.69
N GLY A 141 -16.03 -9.45 22.42
CA GLY A 141 -14.95 -9.40 23.41
C GLY A 141 -15.20 -10.21 24.68
N LEU A 142 -16.44 -10.62 24.96
CA LEU A 142 -16.77 -11.47 26.10
C LEU A 142 -16.71 -12.95 25.72
N THR A 143 -17.30 -13.28 24.57
CA THR A 143 -17.51 -14.68 24.14
C THR A 143 -16.43 -15.18 23.17
N ASN A 144 -15.69 -14.28 22.54
CA ASN A 144 -14.83 -14.53 21.37
C ASN A 144 -15.57 -15.10 20.14
N ALA A 145 -16.89 -15.00 20.10
CA ALA A 145 -17.65 -15.42 18.92
C ALA A 145 -17.44 -14.43 17.76
N PRO A 146 -17.39 -14.87 16.49
CA PRO A 146 -17.27 -13.95 15.36
C PRO A 146 -18.49 -13.05 15.25
N VAL A 147 -18.26 -11.79 14.87
CA VAL A 147 -19.33 -10.79 14.70
C VAL A 147 -19.55 -10.56 13.21
N ASP A 148 -20.58 -11.21 12.68
CA ASP A 148 -21.05 -11.02 11.31
C ASP A 148 -21.67 -9.63 11.10
N SER A 149 -21.62 -9.09 9.89
CA SER A 149 -22.35 -7.89 9.47
C SER A 149 -22.06 -6.65 10.33
N ALA A 150 -20.87 -6.57 10.92
CA ALA A 150 -20.35 -5.35 11.53
C ALA A 150 -19.83 -4.41 10.43
N LEU A 151 -20.16 -3.12 10.51
CA LEU A 151 -19.66 -2.13 9.56
C LEU A 151 -18.23 -1.76 9.93
N VAL A 152 -17.28 -2.06 9.04
CA VAL A 152 -15.87 -1.70 9.14
C VAL A 152 -15.62 -0.51 8.21
N ARG A 153 -15.09 0.59 8.75
CA ARG A 153 -14.64 1.77 8.00
C ARG A 153 -13.13 1.92 8.15
N MET A 154 -12.41 1.97 7.04
CA MET A 154 -10.99 2.25 7.01
C MET A 154 -10.76 3.64 6.45
N ARG A 155 -10.03 4.47 7.19
CA ARG A 155 -9.49 5.74 6.71
C ARG A 155 -7.99 5.62 6.53
N SER A 156 -7.48 6.04 5.38
CA SER A 156 -6.04 6.09 5.12
C SER A 156 -5.60 7.53 4.88
N PHE A 157 -4.57 7.95 5.61
CA PHE A 157 -3.94 9.26 5.49
C PHE A 157 -2.55 9.07 4.90
N CYS A 158 -2.40 9.38 3.61
CA CYS A 158 -1.17 9.18 2.85
C CYS A 158 -0.62 10.56 2.45
N GLY A 159 0.30 11.11 3.24
CA GLY A 159 0.79 12.47 3.06
C GLY A 159 -0.31 13.52 3.30
N ASN A 160 -0.84 14.12 2.23
CA ASN A 160 -1.93 15.12 2.30
C ASN A 160 -3.27 14.60 1.78
N GLU A 161 -3.34 13.33 1.38
CA GLU A 161 -4.55 12.70 0.86
C GLU A 161 -5.21 11.84 1.93
N GLU A 162 -6.54 11.94 2.02
CA GLU A 162 -7.39 11.11 2.90
C GLU A 162 -8.38 10.33 2.05
N ASP A 163 -8.39 9.02 2.20
CA ASP A 163 -9.36 8.12 1.56
C ASP A 163 -10.15 7.36 2.64
N GLU A 164 -11.46 7.17 2.44
CA GLU A 164 -12.33 6.33 3.31
C GLU A 164 -12.95 5.19 2.50
N LEU A 165 -12.73 3.96 2.95
CA LEU A 165 -13.38 2.75 2.45
C LEU A 165 -14.25 2.12 3.54
N SER A 166 -15.28 1.39 3.15
CA SER A 166 -16.11 0.66 4.11
C SER A 166 -16.60 -0.67 3.56
N MET A 167 -16.81 -1.63 4.46
CA MET A 167 -17.38 -2.94 4.17
C MET A 167 -18.08 -3.51 5.38
N TYR A 168 -18.81 -4.61 5.19
CA TYR A 168 -19.35 -5.40 6.29
C TYR A 168 -18.53 -6.66 6.49
N THR A 169 -18.42 -7.13 7.74
CA THR A 169 -17.83 -8.43 8.03
C THR A 169 -18.67 -9.58 7.48
N ASP A 170 -18.02 -10.70 7.14
CA ASP A 170 -18.68 -11.95 6.77
C ASP A 170 -19.16 -12.76 7.99
N ALA A 171 -19.75 -13.94 7.77
CA ALA A 171 -20.26 -14.83 8.81
C ALA A 171 -19.17 -15.29 9.81
N GLU A 172 -17.92 -15.31 9.38
CA GLU A 172 -16.75 -15.61 10.21
C GLU A 172 -16.15 -14.36 10.87
N GLY A 173 -16.80 -13.20 10.73
CA GLY A 173 -16.39 -11.92 11.29
C GLY A 173 -15.25 -11.25 10.53
N LYS A 174 -14.87 -11.73 9.34
CA LYS A 174 -13.68 -11.26 8.63
C LYS A 174 -13.94 -10.04 7.76
N TYR A 175 -12.89 -9.22 7.58
CA TYR A 175 -12.86 -8.10 6.64
C TYR A 175 -11.54 -8.08 5.86
N LEU A 176 -11.55 -7.47 4.67
CA LEU A 176 -10.38 -7.34 3.78
C LEU A 176 -10.49 -6.09 2.89
N PHE A 177 -9.60 -5.12 3.11
CA PHE A 177 -9.30 -4.03 2.19
C PHE A 177 -8.05 -4.39 1.37
N ARG A 178 -8.09 -4.13 0.07
CA ARG A 178 -6.99 -4.35 -0.87
C ARG A 178 -6.43 -3.02 -1.35
N ASP A 179 -5.27 -3.07 -1.98
CA ASP A 179 -4.66 -1.95 -2.70
C ASP A 179 -4.41 -0.72 -1.82
N VAL A 180 -4.00 -0.95 -0.56
CA VAL A 180 -3.69 0.12 0.39
C VAL A 180 -2.25 0.59 0.18
N ARG A 181 -2.03 1.90 0.04
CA ARG A 181 -0.71 2.47 -0.25
C ARG A 181 0.29 2.32 0.91
N GLU A 182 1.57 2.37 0.59
CA GLU A 182 2.69 2.41 1.53
C GLU A 182 2.77 3.72 2.32
N ASP A 183 3.42 3.67 3.49
CA ASP A 183 3.69 4.83 4.37
C ASP A 183 2.45 5.65 4.77
N CYS A 184 1.28 5.02 4.88
CA CYS A 184 0.02 5.67 5.25
C CYS A 184 -0.35 5.40 6.70
N ASP A 185 -0.82 6.43 7.40
CA ASP A 185 -1.47 6.27 8.69
C ASP A 185 -2.90 5.77 8.45
N ILE A 186 -3.22 4.60 9.00
CA ILE A 186 -4.51 3.93 8.83
C ILE A 186 -5.29 4.00 10.13
N ARG A 187 -6.58 4.30 10.03
CA ARG A 187 -7.55 4.14 11.10
C ARG A 187 -8.69 3.22 10.66
N VAL A 188 -8.82 2.07 11.32
CA VAL A 188 -9.97 1.18 11.15
C VAL A 188 -10.94 1.42 12.30
N THR A 189 -12.19 1.73 11.98
CA THR A 189 -13.29 1.91 12.94
C THR A 189 -14.36 0.88 12.65
N VAL A 190 -14.90 0.27 13.68
CA VAL A 190 -15.90 -0.78 13.55
C VAL A 190 -17.12 -0.41 14.38
N GLU A 191 -18.29 -0.56 13.76
CA GLU A 191 -19.58 -0.24 14.36
C GLU A 191 -20.56 -1.38 14.09
N LYS A 192 -21.27 -1.83 15.13
CA LYS A 192 -22.43 -2.69 15.00
C LYS A 192 -23.51 -2.25 15.97
N PRO A 193 -24.78 -2.13 15.56
CA PRO A 193 -25.86 -1.81 16.48
C PRO A 193 -25.88 -2.79 17.67
N GLY A 194 -25.96 -2.25 18.88
CA GLY A 194 -25.87 -3.05 20.09
C GLY A 194 -24.45 -3.42 20.53
N PHE A 195 -23.40 -2.94 19.85
CA PHE A 195 -22.01 -3.11 20.30
C PHE A 195 -21.35 -1.75 20.56
N THR A 196 -20.31 -1.73 21.40
CA THR A 196 -19.40 -0.58 21.48
C THR A 196 -18.75 -0.31 20.13
N LYS A 197 -18.36 0.95 19.91
CA LYS A 197 -17.49 1.27 18.79
C LYS A 197 -16.08 0.83 19.15
N GLY A 198 -15.42 0.18 18.20
CA GLY A 198 -14.01 -0.18 18.30
C GLY A 198 -13.21 0.60 17.28
N SER A 199 -11.99 1.03 17.62
CA SER A 199 -11.07 1.54 16.61
C SER A 199 -9.62 1.17 16.87
N VAL A 200 -8.88 1.06 15.77
CA VAL A 200 -7.45 0.82 15.80
C VAL A 200 -6.75 1.69 14.78
N THR A 201 -5.56 2.14 15.14
CA THR A 201 -4.68 2.92 14.28
C THR A 201 -3.34 2.25 14.15
N PHE A 202 -2.81 2.19 12.93
CA PHE A 202 -1.49 1.64 12.62
C PHE A 202 -0.98 2.28 11.32
N LYS A 203 0.30 2.07 11.01
CA LYS A 203 0.93 2.61 9.80
C LYS A 203 1.29 1.49 8.83
N THR A 204 1.05 1.70 7.53
CA THR A 204 1.53 0.75 6.51
C THR A 204 3.05 0.81 6.37
N GLY A 205 3.67 -0.30 5.97
CA GLY A 205 5.12 -0.39 5.80
C GLY A 205 5.64 0.47 4.64
N THR A 206 6.97 0.59 4.56
CA THR A 206 7.69 1.34 3.51
C THR A 206 8.46 0.44 2.55
N GLU A 207 8.40 -0.88 2.75
CA GLU A 207 9.13 -1.88 1.96
C GLU A 207 8.17 -2.96 1.45
N CYS A 208 8.32 -3.30 0.17
CA CYS A 208 7.63 -4.42 -0.44
C CYS A 208 8.26 -5.75 0.01
N GLY A 209 7.47 -6.64 0.62
CA GLY A 209 7.85 -8.05 0.82
C GLY A 209 8.73 -8.38 2.02
N THR A 210 9.06 -7.43 2.91
CA THR A 210 9.70 -7.73 4.20
C THR A 210 8.64 -7.98 5.27
N ASN A 211 8.54 -9.24 5.72
CA ASN A 211 7.67 -9.70 6.82
C ASN A 211 8.06 -9.03 8.14
N VAL A 212 7.56 -7.83 8.43
CA VAL A 212 7.65 -7.17 9.74
C VAL A 212 6.40 -6.30 9.85
N VAL A 213 5.34 -6.63 10.61
CA VAL A 213 5.26 -6.99 12.03
C VAL A 213 4.07 -7.96 12.24
N GLY A 214 4.33 -9.19 12.66
CA GLY A 214 3.32 -10.09 13.25
C GLY A 214 2.14 -10.48 12.36
N ILE A 215 2.37 -10.76 11.07
CA ILE A 215 1.29 -11.15 10.16
C ILE A 215 1.65 -12.41 9.37
N ASP A 216 0.71 -13.35 9.32
CA ASP A 216 0.77 -14.53 8.47
C ASP A 216 0.94 -14.10 6.99
N SER A 217 2.18 -14.25 6.51
CA SER A 217 2.57 -14.47 5.11
C SER A 217 1.97 -13.54 4.05
N GLY A 218 2.66 -12.43 3.72
CA GLY A 218 2.52 -11.81 2.39
C GLY A 218 1.93 -10.39 2.32
N GLY A 219 2.27 -9.50 3.25
CA GLY A 219 1.86 -8.08 3.16
C GLY A 219 0.41 -7.79 3.55
N ALA A 220 -0.25 -8.75 4.21
CA ALA A 220 -1.45 -8.48 4.97
C ALA A 220 -1.04 -7.80 6.29
N ILE A 221 -1.81 -6.82 6.78
CA ILE A 221 -1.87 -6.48 8.21
C ILE A 221 -3.13 -7.17 8.76
N VAL A 222 -2.97 -8.08 9.73
CA VAL A 222 -4.07 -8.83 10.35
C VAL A 222 -4.31 -8.25 11.73
N GLN A 223 -5.45 -7.59 11.92
CA GLN A 223 -5.82 -7.05 13.21
C GLN A 223 -7.19 -7.54 13.66
N SER A 224 -7.20 -8.32 14.74
CA SER A 224 -8.42 -8.66 15.44
C SER A 224 -8.90 -7.46 16.24
N ILE A 225 -10.17 -7.08 16.11
CA ILE A 225 -10.77 -5.98 16.88
C ILE A 225 -12.00 -6.56 17.62
N PRO A 226 -11.96 -6.74 18.96
CA PRO A 226 -13.09 -7.13 19.75
C PRO A 226 -14.07 -5.96 19.85
N LEU A 227 -15.34 -6.29 19.71
CA LEU A 227 -16.46 -5.42 20.03
C LEU A 227 -17.20 -6.01 21.23
N TYR A 228 -17.76 -5.17 22.09
CA TYR A 228 -18.47 -5.65 23.26
C TYR A 228 -19.97 -5.34 23.09
N CYS A 229 -20.85 -6.35 23.22
CA CYS A 229 -22.30 -6.20 23.04
C CYS A 229 -22.98 -5.62 24.30
N TYR A 230 -23.91 -4.68 24.12
CA TYR A 230 -24.71 -4.03 25.16
C TYR A 230 -26.20 -3.87 24.78
N GLY A 231 -27.06 -4.20 25.74
CA GLY A 231 -28.48 -3.85 25.73
C GLY A 231 -29.42 -4.91 25.12
N PRO A 232 -30.73 -4.61 25.03
CA PRO A 232 -31.79 -5.58 24.68
C PRO A 232 -31.76 -6.06 23.21
N LEU A 233 -30.80 -5.58 22.41
CA LEU A 233 -30.58 -5.98 21.02
C LEU A 233 -29.51 -7.07 20.88
N CYS A 234 -28.86 -7.47 21.98
CA CYS A 234 -27.96 -8.62 22.05
C CYS A 234 -28.80 -9.89 22.26
N GLU A 235 -29.42 -10.41 21.21
CA GLU A 235 -30.14 -11.68 21.34
C GLU A 235 -29.17 -12.86 21.55
N GLN A 236 -29.43 -13.58 22.64
CA GLN A 236 -28.79 -14.79 23.17
C GLN A 236 -27.58 -14.61 24.11
N ASP A 237 -27.81 -13.94 25.24
CA ASP A 237 -27.24 -14.45 26.49
C ASP A 237 -28.36 -14.75 27.49
N THR A 238 -28.61 -16.05 27.70
CA THR A 238 -29.57 -16.57 28.68
C THR A 238 -28.97 -16.48 30.08
N SER A 239 -28.75 -15.27 30.59
CA SER A 239 -28.62 -15.04 32.03
C SER A 239 -28.80 -13.57 32.38
N ALA A 240 -29.73 -13.33 33.31
CA ALA A 240 -29.99 -12.07 34.02
C ALA A 240 -30.86 -11.00 33.32
N GLY A 241 -32.16 -11.11 33.58
CA GLY A 241 -32.94 -10.06 34.25
C GLY A 241 -32.93 -8.66 33.66
N GLY A 242 -34.05 -8.30 33.02
CA GLY A 242 -34.29 -6.93 32.57
C GLY A 242 -34.27 -5.89 33.69
N GLY A 243 -33.84 -4.68 33.34
CA GLY A 243 -33.94 -3.50 34.19
C GLY A 243 -33.63 -2.24 33.40
N ASN A 244 -34.58 -1.30 33.38
CA ASN A 244 -34.41 0.04 32.84
C ASN A 244 -33.23 0.77 33.49
N GLY A 245 -32.58 1.65 32.72
CA GLY A 245 -31.52 2.53 33.20
C GLY A 245 -31.85 3.23 34.52
N GLY A 246 -30.93 3.11 35.48
CA GLY A 246 -31.04 3.71 36.80
C GLY A 246 -30.64 2.81 37.97
N ASP A 247 -30.00 1.66 37.75
CA ASP A 247 -29.54 0.79 38.83
C ASP A 247 -28.13 1.17 39.32
N PRO A 248 -27.92 1.56 40.60
CA PRO A 248 -26.62 1.88 41.17
C PRO A 248 -25.66 0.67 41.31
N ASP A 249 -26.13 -0.55 41.03
CA ASP A 249 -25.36 -1.79 41.23
C ASP A 249 -24.64 -2.32 39.98
N VAL A 250 -24.69 -1.61 38.84
CA VAL A 250 -23.89 -1.98 37.66
C VAL A 250 -22.43 -1.69 37.97
N ARG A 251 -21.60 -2.73 38.05
CA ARG A 251 -20.18 -2.54 38.31
C ARG A 251 -19.57 -1.81 37.11
N PRO A 252 -18.58 -0.92 37.30
CA PRO A 252 -17.97 -0.19 36.18
C PRO A 252 -17.49 -1.10 35.05
N GLU A 253 -16.99 -2.28 35.42
CA GLU A 253 -16.56 -3.36 34.53
C GLU A 253 -17.66 -3.94 33.61
N ASP A 254 -18.93 -3.78 33.99
CA ASP A 254 -20.11 -4.22 33.21
C ASP A 254 -20.59 -3.14 32.21
N CYS A 255 -19.91 -1.98 32.16
CA CYS A 255 -20.35 -0.78 31.45
C CYS A 255 -19.19 -0.11 30.70
N VAL A 256 -18.80 -0.68 29.56
CA VAL A 256 -17.75 -0.14 28.67
C VAL A 256 -18.36 0.89 27.72
N THR A 257 -17.70 2.03 27.57
CA THR A 257 -18.11 3.12 26.67
C THR A 257 -17.27 3.19 25.41
N ASP A 258 -16.00 2.81 25.47
CA ASP A 258 -15.09 2.81 24.32
C ASP A 258 -14.02 1.73 24.46
N SER A 259 -13.46 1.30 23.33
CA SER A 259 -12.30 0.41 23.30
C SER A 259 -11.35 0.79 22.17
N VAL A 260 -10.09 1.03 22.53
CA VAL A 260 -9.05 1.55 21.64
C VAL A 260 -7.82 0.66 21.72
N TYR A 261 -7.31 0.27 20.56
CA TYR A 261 -5.99 -0.36 20.46
C TYR A 261 -4.89 0.68 20.52
N LEU A 262 -3.96 0.50 21.46
CA LEU A 262 -2.75 1.28 21.61
C LEU A 262 -1.55 0.54 20.97
N GLU A 263 -0.40 1.20 20.94
CA GLU A 263 0.86 0.62 20.46
C GLU A 263 1.21 -0.69 21.18
N GLU A 264 2.02 -1.55 20.54
CA GLU A 264 2.45 -2.86 21.06
C GLU A 264 1.33 -3.88 21.33
N GLY A 265 0.13 -3.65 20.78
CA GLY A 265 -1.02 -4.56 20.89
C GLY A 265 -1.78 -4.44 22.22
N VAL A 266 -1.55 -3.36 22.97
CA VAL A 266 -2.27 -3.07 24.21
C VAL A 266 -3.69 -2.61 23.89
N VAL A 267 -4.70 -3.14 24.59
CA VAL A 267 -6.09 -2.70 24.44
C VAL A 267 -6.50 -1.84 25.62
N ARG A 268 -6.88 -0.58 25.37
CA ARG A 268 -7.48 0.31 26.38
C ARG A 268 -9.01 0.27 26.29
N VAL A 269 -9.63 -0.09 27.39
CA VAL A 269 -11.09 -0.14 27.57
C VAL A 269 -11.49 1.01 28.48
N GLU A 270 -12.43 1.86 28.06
CA GLU A 270 -12.94 2.97 28.88
C GLU A 270 -14.32 2.63 29.44
N TYR A 271 -14.54 2.92 30.72
CA TYR A 271 -15.77 2.61 31.43
C TYR A 271 -16.61 3.86 31.70
N CYS A 272 -17.90 3.66 31.95
CA CYS A 272 -18.84 4.76 32.15
C CYS A 272 -18.62 5.59 33.44
N ASP A 273 -17.81 5.12 34.38
CA ASP A 273 -17.39 5.88 35.57
C ASP A 273 -16.12 6.75 35.32
N GLY A 274 -15.61 6.75 34.08
CA GLY A 274 -14.40 7.46 33.67
C GLY A 274 -13.10 6.73 34.02
N SER A 275 -13.17 5.53 34.60
CA SER A 275 -12.00 4.65 34.72
C SER A 275 -11.68 3.98 33.38
N ALA A 276 -10.46 3.46 33.26
CA ALA A 276 -10.04 2.72 32.08
C ALA A 276 -9.20 1.49 32.48
N LYS A 277 -9.06 0.54 31.57
CA LYS A 277 -8.23 -0.65 31.76
C LYS A 277 -7.40 -0.87 30.51
N GLU A 278 -6.08 -0.93 30.66
CA GLU A 278 -5.16 -1.30 29.59
C GLU A 278 -4.79 -2.78 29.74
N ILE A 279 -4.98 -3.57 28.69
CA ILE A 279 -4.70 -5.01 28.64
C ILE A 279 -3.52 -5.22 27.69
N GLY A 280 -2.35 -5.55 28.24
CA GLY A 280 -1.13 -5.80 27.47
C GLY A 280 -1.06 -7.20 26.88
N THR A 281 -0.19 -7.37 25.88
CA THR A 281 0.07 -8.66 25.20
C THR A 281 0.81 -9.67 26.07
N ASP A 282 1.35 -9.23 27.21
CA ASP A 282 2.07 -10.03 28.20
C ASP A 282 1.19 -10.47 29.38
N ASN A 283 -0.14 -10.45 29.21
CA ASN A 283 -1.12 -10.73 30.27
C ASN A 283 -1.01 -9.76 31.46
N ARG A 284 -0.48 -8.56 31.29
CA ARG A 284 -0.57 -7.50 32.30
C ARG A 284 -1.83 -6.67 32.08
N ILE A 285 -2.50 -6.37 33.18
CA ILE A 285 -3.65 -5.49 33.22
C ILE A 285 -3.24 -4.25 34.02
N VAL A 286 -3.43 -3.07 33.45
CA VAL A 286 -3.28 -1.80 34.15
C VAL A 286 -4.66 -1.20 34.35
N ASP A 287 -5.15 -1.22 35.59
CA ASP A 287 -6.36 -0.52 35.99
C ASP A 287 -6.02 0.98 36.16
N ILE A 288 -6.78 1.85 35.51
CA ILE A 288 -6.62 3.31 35.52
C ILE A 288 -7.85 3.90 36.19
N SER A 289 -7.69 4.50 37.37
CA SER A 289 -8.83 5.16 38.04
C SER A 289 -9.27 6.41 37.26
N LYS A 290 -10.47 6.92 37.57
CA LYS A 290 -10.97 8.20 37.03
C LYS A 290 -10.03 9.39 37.27
N GLU A 291 -9.19 9.34 38.30
CA GLU A 291 -8.15 10.34 38.60
C GLU A 291 -6.82 10.07 37.88
N GLY A 292 -6.76 9.08 36.98
CA GLY A 292 -5.58 8.70 36.21
C GLY A 292 -4.57 7.86 36.99
N LYS A 293 -4.91 7.34 38.17
CA LYS A 293 -4.00 6.50 38.96
C LYS A 293 -3.91 5.11 38.33
N ARG A 294 -2.69 4.75 37.90
CA ARG A 294 -2.38 3.45 37.29
C ARG A 294 -2.05 2.40 38.35
N THR A 295 -2.68 1.24 38.29
CA THR A 295 -2.44 0.09 39.16
C THR A 295 -2.26 -1.16 38.32
N GLU A 296 -1.08 -1.76 38.37
CA GLU A 296 -0.76 -2.96 37.59
C GLU A 296 -1.14 -4.22 38.36
N ARG A 297 -1.78 -5.16 37.68
CA ARG A 297 -2.08 -6.50 38.17
C ARG A 297 -1.84 -7.52 37.07
N PRO A 298 -1.34 -8.72 37.39
CA PRO A 298 -1.33 -9.82 36.44
C PRO A 298 -2.78 -10.21 36.08
N ASP A 299 -3.01 -10.59 34.82
CA ASP A 299 -4.27 -11.19 34.38
C ASP A 299 -4.53 -12.44 35.25
N PRO A 300 -5.63 -12.48 36.03
CA PRO A 300 -6.03 -13.68 36.73
C PRO A 300 -6.49 -14.69 35.68
N GLY A 301 -5.53 -15.37 35.04
CA GLY A 301 -5.79 -16.33 34.00
C GLY A 301 -6.88 -17.33 34.42
N LYS A 302 -7.70 -17.76 33.46
CA LYS A 302 -8.82 -18.68 33.68
C LYS A 302 -8.39 -19.85 34.56
N ALA A 303 -9.03 -20.01 35.71
CA ALA A 303 -8.82 -21.17 36.57
C ALA A 303 -9.13 -22.45 35.79
N LYS A 304 -8.08 -23.19 35.40
CA LYS A 304 -8.24 -24.54 34.87
C LYS A 304 -8.43 -25.49 36.04
N LEU A 305 -9.58 -26.17 36.08
CA LEU A 305 -9.73 -27.37 36.88
C LEU A 305 -8.74 -28.42 36.34
N ILE A 306 -7.68 -28.70 37.08
CA ILE A 306 -6.77 -29.80 36.79
C ILE A 306 -7.38 -31.03 37.46
N ASN A 307 -7.95 -31.94 36.67
CA ASN A 307 -8.33 -33.26 37.17
C ASN A 307 -7.05 -34.00 37.56
N ILE A 308 -6.84 -34.18 38.87
CA ILE A 308 -5.79 -35.06 39.38
C ILE A 308 -6.32 -36.49 39.23
N TYR A 309 -5.80 -37.23 38.25
CA TYR A 309 -6.01 -38.67 38.18
C TYR A 309 -5.10 -39.35 39.21
N TYR A 310 -5.71 -40.01 40.19
CA TYR A 310 -5.00 -40.82 41.19
C TYR A 310 -4.67 -42.18 40.56
N ASP A 311 -3.40 -42.40 40.22
CA ASP A 311 -2.88 -43.68 39.72
C ASP A 311 -2.67 -44.63 40.90
N TYR A 312 -3.68 -45.48 41.16
CA TYR A 312 -3.68 -46.42 42.29
C TYR A 312 -2.50 -47.40 42.23
N ASP A 313 -1.99 -47.70 41.03
CA ASP A 313 -0.92 -48.68 40.80
C ASP A 313 0.48 -48.12 41.09
N LYS A 314 0.60 -46.80 41.33
CA LYS A 314 1.85 -46.13 41.74
C LYS A 314 1.88 -45.68 43.20
N ALA A 315 0.86 -46.03 43.98
CA ALA A 315 0.82 -45.74 45.41
C ALA A 315 1.73 -46.71 46.19
N ASN A 316 3.05 -46.46 46.17
CA ASN A 316 3.94 -47.12 47.13
C ASN A 316 3.71 -46.49 48.51
N ILE A 317 3.13 -47.27 49.43
CA ILE A 317 3.14 -46.97 50.85
C ILE A 317 4.61 -46.89 51.28
N ARG A 318 4.99 -45.75 51.86
CA ARG A 318 6.34 -45.54 52.37
C ARG A 318 6.63 -46.62 53.42
N ARG A 319 7.85 -47.18 53.44
CA ARG A 319 8.23 -48.24 54.40
C ARG A 319 8.22 -47.80 55.87
N ASP A 320 7.98 -46.52 56.14
CA ASP A 320 7.89 -45.89 57.46
C ASP A 320 6.46 -45.43 57.81
N ALA A 321 5.44 -45.89 57.08
CA ALA A 321 4.03 -45.74 57.45
C ALA A 321 3.53 -46.90 58.32
#